data_AF-A0A510L5A6-F1
#
_entry.id   AF-A0A510L5A6-F1
#
_cell.length_a   1.000
_cell.length_b   1.000
_cell.length_c   1.000
_cell.angle_alpha   90.00
_cell.angle_beta   90.00
_cell.angle_gamma   90.00
#
_symmetry.space_group_name_H-M   'P 1'
#
loop_
_entity.id
_entity.type
_entity.pdbx_description
1 polymer ?
#
loop_
_entity_poly.entity_id
_entity_poly.type
_entity_poly.pdbx_seq_one_letter_code
_entity_poly.pdbx_strand_id
1 'polypeptide(L)'
;MQFSGSFGIISSFVLYSDYCHIFFTEEFKNCFSLKKNFFSLLEIEKFIFMNDSFSFSFYNNIIKNFKDKNEITLPVSLVKTYLNANDKYERFFDFEKYILKKAILDINTFTDFSIEYEKIKEHKKATNKITSISFSINKSKQSYKPFDNKIYKMLELIKEKISNPEEIYHLFVLYVSKRGYKYVYDNINYAKNSEDFEKI
;
A
#
# COMPACT_ATOMS: atom_id res chain seq x y z
N MET A 1 26.24 12.20 -13.54
CA MET A 1 25.10 13.08 -13.85
C MET A 1 23.99 12.77 -12.87
N GLN A 2 23.46 13.78 -12.18
CA GLN A 2 22.30 13.62 -11.30
C GLN A 2 21.09 14.14 -12.06
N PHE A 3 20.26 13.22 -12.56
CA PHE A 3 19.03 13.58 -13.25
C PHE A 3 17.93 13.78 -12.20
N SER A 4 17.20 14.88 -12.31
CA SER A 4 15.99 15.14 -11.52
C SER A 4 14.87 15.53 -12.47
N GLY A 5 13.64 15.19 -12.12
CA GLY A 5 12.47 15.44 -12.92
C GLY A 5 11.21 15.42 -12.06
N SER A 6 10.11 15.90 -12.61
CA SER A 6 8.80 15.87 -11.97
C SER A 6 7.74 15.54 -13.02
N PHE A 7 6.66 14.90 -12.60
CA PHE A 7 5.49 14.63 -13.43
C PHE A 7 4.23 15.03 -12.66
N GLY A 8 3.22 15.54 -13.37
CA GLY A 8 1.92 15.84 -12.78
C GLY A 8 1.11 14.56 -12.57
N ILE A 9 0.18 14.57 -11.61
CA ILE A 9 -0.78 13.46 -11.43
C ILE A 9 -1.94 13.62 -12.43
N ILE A 10 -2.49 14.83 -12.51
CA ILE A 10 -3.64 15.17 -13.35
C ILE A 10 -3.13 15.91 -14.58
N SER A 11 -3.56 15.49 -15.76
CA SER A 11 -3.30 16.18 -17.03
C SER A 11 -4.31 17.29 -17.27
N SER A 12 -5.60 17.01 -17.04
CA SER A 12 -6.69 17.96 -17.18
C SER A 12 -7.94 17.50 -16.41
N PHE A 13 -8.95 18.36 -16.33
CA PHE A 13 -10.26 18.00 -15.79
C PHE A 13 -11.38 18.80 -16.48
N VAL A 14 -12.60 18.26 -16.45
CA VAL A 14 -13.82 18.94 -16.92
C VAL A 14 -14.85 18.91 -15.79
N LEU A 15 -15.38 20.08 -15.45
CA LEU A 15 -16.39 20.24 -14.39
C LEU A 15 -17.79 20.30 -15.01
N TYR A 16 -18.68 19.48 -14.49
CA TYR A 16 -20.11 19.52 -14.74
C TYR A 16 -20.85 19.95 -13.46
N SER A 17 -22.15 20.18 -13.55
CA SER A 17 -22.97 20.60 -12.40
C SER A 17 -22.96 19.61 -11.24
N ASP A 18 -22.84 18.33 -11.55
CA ASP A 18 -23.12 17.19 -10.69
C ASP A 18 -21.97 16.18 -10.62
N TYR A 19 -20.98 16.28 -11.52
CA TYR A 19 -19.79 15.44 -11.52
C TYR A 19 -18.56 16.15 -12.11
N CYS A 20 -17.39 15.51 -11.99
CA CYS A 20 -16.12 15.97 -12.52
C CYS A 20 -15.42 14.84 -13.27
N HIS A 21 -14.99 15.10 -14.50
CA HIS A 21 -14.09 14.23 -15.24
C HIS A 21 -12.65 14.62 -14.96
N ILE A 22 -11.84 13.66 -14.51
CA ILE A 22 -10.42 13.86 -14.20
C ILE A 22 -9.60 12.99 -15.16
N PHE A 23 -8.68 13.61 -15.89
CA PHE A 23 -7.75 12.93 -16.77
C PHE A 23 -6.40 12.81 -16.08
N PHE A 24 -5.90 11.58 -15.94
CA PHE A 24 -4.59 11.31 -15.35
C PHE A 24 -3.48 11.28 -16.40
N THR A 25 -2.29 11.69 -16.01
CA THR A 25 -1.09 11.59 -16.84
C THR A 25 -0.69 10.13 -17.08
N GLU A 26 0.00 9.87 -18.19
CA GLU A 26 0.46 8.52 -18.52
C GLU A 26 1.55 8.04 -17.53
N GLU A 27 2.39 8.96 -17.05
CA GLU A 27 3.37 8.73 -16.00
C GLU A 27 2.71 8.23 -14.71
N PHE A 28 1.59 8.85 -14.30
CA PHE A 28 0.84 8.41 -13.13
C PHE A 28 0.19 7.04 -13.35
N LYS A 29 -0.40 6.78 -14.52
CA LYS A 29 -0.95 5.45 -14.85
C LYS A 29 0.13 4.37 -14.81
N ASN A 30 1.32 4.67 -15.32
CA ASN A 30 2.46 3.75 -15.32
C ASN A 30 2.98 3.39 -13.92
N CYS A 31 2.62 4.14 -12.88
CA CYS A 31 2.90 3.78 -11.50
C CYS A 31 2.21 2.48 -11.08
N PHE A 32 1.07 2.14 -11.70
CA PHE A 32 0.28 0.94 -11.39
C PHE A 32 0.60 -0.25 -12.29
N SER A 33 1.56 -0.11 -13.22
CA SER A 33 1.85 -1.21 -14.16
C SER A 33 2.55 -2.37 -13.46
N LEU A 34 2.15 -3.59 -13.82
CA LEU A 34 2.84 -4.81 -13.39
C LEU A 34 4.21 -4.96 -14.08
N LYS A 35 4.43 -4.28 -15.21
CA LYS A 35 5.73 -4.25 -15.89
C LYS A 35 6.63 -3.21 -15.24
N LYS A 36 7.82 -3.64 -14.81
CA LYS A 36 8.81 -2.75 -14.20
C LYS A 36 9.20 -1.62 -15.15
N ASN A 37 8.92 -0.40 -14.73
CA ASN A 37 9.34 0.83 -15.38
C ASN A 37 9.78 1.85 -14.30
N PHE A 38 10.29 3.01 -14.70
CA PHE A 38 10.75 4.01 -13.73
C PHE A 38 9.65 4.45 -12.74
N PHE A 39 8.42 4.63 -13.22
CA PHE A 39 7.28 5.07 -12.41
C PHE A 39 6.76 3.95 -11.49
N SER A 40 6.73 2.70 -11.95
CA SER A 40 6.30 1.57 -11.12
C SER A 40 7.23 1.31 -9.91
N LEU A 41 8.46 1.82 -9.93
CA LEU A 41 9.39 1.74 -8.78
C LEU A 41 8.99 2.67 -7.62
N LEU A 42 8.12 3.65 -7.87
CA LEU A 42 7.59 4.55 -6.85
C LEU A 42 6.60 3.81 -5.94
N GLU A 43 5.97 2.75 -6.44
CA GLU A 43 5.02 1.91 -5.70
C GLU A 43 3.87 2.73 -5.07
N ILE A 44 3.34 3.69 -5.83
CA ILE A 44 2.28 4.63 -5.39
C ILE A 44 1.01 3.88 -4.98
N GLU A 45 0.74 2.73 -5.58
CA GLU A 45 -0.35 1.85 -5.20
C GLU A 45 -0.28 1.48 -3.71
N LYS A 46 0.91 1.25 -3.15
CA LYS A 46 1.08 0.90 -1.73
C LYS A 46 0.64 2.06 -0.83
N PHE A 47 0.93 3.30 -1.21
CA PHE A 47 0.44 4.49 -0.51
C PHE A 47 -1.09 4.58 -0.55
N ILE A 48 -1.71 4.29 -1.70
CA ILE A 48 -3.17 4.34 -1.87
C ILE A 48 -3.87 3.24 -1.08
N PHE A 49 -3.29 2.03 -1.01
CA PHE A 49 -3.94 0.87 -0.43
C PHE A 49 -3.75 0.73 1.08
N MET A 50 -2.60 1.08 1.63
CA MET A 50 -2.41 1.09 3.08
C MET A 50 -3.46 1.97 3.77
N ASN A 51 -3.89 1.57 4.97
CA ASN A 51 -4.95 2.27 5.68
C ASN A 51 -4.41 3.52 6.36
N ASP A 52 -3.19 3.45 6.85
CA ASP A 52 -2.53 4.51 7.59
C ASP A 52 -1.30 5.04 6.84
N SER A 53 -1.14 6.37 6.76
CA SER A 53 -0.01 7.00 6.07
C SER A 53 1.35 6.68 6.72
N PHE A 54 1.36 6.38 8.02
CA PHE A 54 2.56 5.93 8.71
C PHE A 54 3.02 4.54 8.26
N SER A 55 2.12 3.67 7.81
CA SER A 55 2.45 2.34 7.28
C SER A 55 3.33 2.47 6.03
N PHE A 56 2.95 3.37 5.12
CA PHE A 56 3.72 3.63 3.90
C PHE A 56 5.08 4.24 4.21
N SER A 57 5.14 5.19 5.16
CA SER A 57 6.41 5.79 5.58
C SER A 57 7.36 4.74 6.15
N PHE A 58 6.86 3.83 7.00
CA PHE A 58 7.65 2.74 7.57
C PHE A 58 8.13 1.76 6.50
N TYR A 59 7.24 1.37 5.58
CA TYR A 59 7.57 0.52 4.43
C TYR A 59 8.70 1.12 3.58
N ASN A 60 8.56 2.38 3.19
CA ASN A 60 9.50 3.02 2.26
C ASN A 60 10.87 3.30 2.91
N ASN A 61 10.89 3.64 4.20
CA ASN A 61 12.13 3.96 4.91
C ASN A 61 12.89 2.72 5.40
N ILE A 62 12.18 1.67 5.78
CA ILE A 62 12.81 0.49 6.41
C ILE A 62 12.69 -0.71 5.50
N ILE A 63 11.46 -1.16 5.26
CA ILE A 63 11.22 -2.49 4.70
C ILE A 63 11.81 -2.60 3.29
N LYS A 64 11.59 -1.59 2.44
CA LYS A 64 12.14 -1.55 1.09
C LYS A 64 13.67 -1.50 1.04
N ASN A 65 14.28 -0.78 1.99
CA ASN A 65 15.73 -0.55 2.04
C ASN A 65 16.50 -1.71 2.69
N PHE A 66 15.82 -2.50 3.52
CA PHE A 66 16.42 -3.63 4.24
C PHE A 66 15.89 -4.98 3.76
N LYS A 67 15.21 -5.03 2.61
CA LYS A 67 14.69 -6.28 2.01
C LYS A 67 15.73 -7.38 1.82
N ASP A 68 17.02 -7.01 1.66
CA ASP A 68 18.13 -7.96 1.48
C ASP A 68 18.70 -8.44 2.82
N LYS A 69 18.27 -7.83 3.94
CA LYS A 69 18.58 -8.26 5.30
C LYS A 69 17.31 -8.88 5.89
N ASN A 70 17.35 -10.19 6.13
CA ASN A 70 16.21 -10.91 6.72
C ASN A 70 15.83 -10.40 8.12
N GLU A 71 16.73 -9.66 8.79
CA GLU A 71 16.49 -9.11 10.12
C GLU A 71 17.10 -7.71 10.28
N ILE A 72 16.39 -6.83 11.00
CA ILE A 72 16.88 -5.53 11.42
C ILE A 72 16.40 -5.18 12.83
N THR A 73 17.33 -4.83 13.71
CA THR A 73 17.03 -4.28 15.04
C THR A 73 17.15 -2.77 15.06
N LEU A 74 16.11 -2.08 15.54
CA LEU A 74 16.07 -0.62 15.63
C LEU A 74 15.63 -0.15 17.03
N PRO A 75 16.20 0.95 17.55
CA PRO A 75 15.69 1.60 18.75
C PRO A 75 14.23 2.04 18.60
N VAL A 76 13.44 1.97 19.66
CA VAL A 76 12.02 2.38 19.65
C VAL A 76 11.84 3.83 19.18
N SER A 77 12.75 4.73 19.56
CA SER A 77 12.71 6.14 19.13
C SER A 77 12.81 6.26 17.61
N LEU A 78 13.69 5.49 16.98
CA LEU A 78 13.89 5.54 15.54
C LEU A 78 12.70 4.90 14.79
N VAL A 79 12.13 3.81 15.33
CA VAL A 79 10.90 3.22 14.82
C VAL A 79 9.74 4.22 14.86
N LYS A 80 9.59 4.96 15.96
CA LYS A 80 8.61 6.05 16.06
C LYS A 80 8.82 7.13 15.01
N THR A 81 10.07 7.49 14.70
CA THR A 81 10.38 8.49 13.67
C THR A 81 9.91 8.02 12.30
N TYR A 82 10.23 6.78 11.92
CA TYR A 82 9.81 6.22 10.63
C TYR A 82 8.29 6.02 10.51
N LEU A 83 7.59 5.91 11.63
CA LEU A 83 6.13 5.87 11.70
C LEU A 83 5.50 7.25 11.91
N ASN A 84 6.27 8.34 11.85
CA ASN A 84 5.80 9.71 12.11
C ASN A 84 5.00 9.82 13.42
N ALA A 85 5.48 9.14 14.47
CA ALA A 85 4.80 8.94 15.75
C ALA A 85 5.68 9.35 16.95
N ASN A 86 6.64 10.26 16.74
CA ASN A 86 7.58 10.72 17.77
C ASN A 86 6.87 11.28 18.99
N ASP A 87 5.93 12.18 18.76
CA ASP A 87 5.18 12.86 19.83
C ASP A 87 3.92 12.08 20.25
N LYS A 88 3.73 10.88 19.69
CA LYS A 88 2.56 10.03 19.96
C LYS A 88 2.90 8.93 20.95
N TYR A 89 1.98 8.73 21.90
CA TYR A 89 1.95 7.65 22.87
C TYR A 89 3.25 7.46 23.66
N GLU A 90 3.36 8.09 24.82
CA GLU A 90 4.52 7.92 25.72
C GLU A 90 4.75 6.44 26.09
N ARG A 91 3.67 5.72 26.40
CA ARG A 91 3.71 4.30 26.72
C ARG A 91 3.89 3.46 25.46
N PHE A 92 4.87 2.56 25.50
CA PHE A 92 5.11 1.61 24.41
C PHE A 92 3.87 0.77 24.07
N PHE A 93 3.09 0.36 25.07
CA PHE A 93 1.88 -0.45 24.86
C PHE A 93 0.87 0.23 23.93
N ASP A 94 0.63 1.53 24.13
CA ASP A 94 -0.32 2.29 23.31
C ASP A 94 0.25 2.51 21.90
N PHE A 95 1.54 2.84 21.80
CA PHE A 95 2.25 2.92 20.52
C PHE A 95 2.17 1.59 19.74
N GLU A 96 2.41 0.46 20.40
CA GLU A 96 2.36 -0.88 19.82
C GLU A 96 0.96 -1.18 19.30
N LYS A 97 -0.07 -0.93 20.12
CA LYS A 97 -1.46 -1.23 19.81
C LYS A 97 -2.01 -0.38 18.66
N TYR A 98 -1.76 0.92 18.68
CA TYR A 98 -2.45 1.87 17.78
C TYR A 98 -1.65 2.23 16.53
N ILE A 99 -0.33 2.03 16.52
CA ILE A 99 0.54 2.41 15.40
C ILE A 99 1.28 1.18 14.87
N LEU A 100 2.18 0.58 15.65
CA LEU A 100 3.10 -0.45 15.15
C LEU A 100 2.34 -1.65 14.57
N LYS A 101 1.41 -2.23 15.32
CA LYS A 101 0.63 -3.40 14.86
C LYS A 101 -0.20 -3.09 13.61
N LYS A 102 -0.74 -1.88 13.49
CA LYS A 102 -1.47 -1.45 12.31
C LYS A 102 -0.55 -1.35 11.09
N ALA A 103 0.63 -0.76 11.26
CA ALA A 103 1.62 -0.65 10.20
C ALA A 103 2.07 -2.02 9.69
N ILE A 104 2.38 -2.94 10.61
CA ILE A 104 2.75 -4.32 10.25
C ILE A 104 1.62 -5.04 9.54
N LEU A 105 0.37 -4.90 10.01
CA LEU A 105 -0.79 -5.50 9.35
C LEU A 105 -0.96 -4.96 7.92
N ASP A 106 -0.89 -3.64 7.73
CA ASP A 106 -0.98 -3.01 6.42
C ASP A 106 0.10 -3.52 5.46
N ILE A 107 1.36 -3.59 5.92
CA ILE A 107 2.47 -4.04 5.07
C ILE A 107 2.33 -5.50 4.68
N ASN A 108 1.94 -6.36 5.63
CA ASN A 108 1.70 -7.78 5.38
C ASN A 108 0.47 -8.01 4.48
N THR A 109 -0.44 -7.04 4.37
CA THR A 109 -1.65 -7.14 3.55
C THR A 109 -1.45 -6.61 2.13
N PHE A 110 -0.71 -5.52 1.97
CA PHE A 110 -0.65 -4.74 0.73
C PHE A 110 0.74 -4.73 0.06
N THR A 111 1.69 -5.54 0.52
CA THR A 111 3.02 -5.64 -0.08
C THR A 111 3.46 -7.09 -0.24
N ASP A 112 4.51 -7.30 -1.05
CA ASP A 112 5.15 -8.60 -1.22
C ASP A 112 6.08 -8.97 -0.05
N PHE A 113 5.92 -8.35 1.11
CA PHE A 113 6.70 -8.63 2.32
C PHE A 113 5.83 -9.15 3.44
N SER A 114 6.40 -10.05 4.24
CA SER A 114 5.85 -10.48 5.52
C SER A 114 6.82 -10.08 6.62
N ILE A 115 6.31 -9.31 7.57
CA ILE A 115 7.07 -8.76 8.69
C ILE A 115 6.54 -9.32 9.99
N GLU A 116 7.46 -9.79 10.80
CA GLU A 116 7.26 -10.12 12.20
C GLU A 116 8.18 -9.26 13.05
N TYR A 117 7.87 -9.09 14.34
CA TYR A 117 8.71 -8.30 15.23
C TYR A 117 8.80 -8.86 16.64
N GLU A 118 9.95 -8.65 17.26
CA GLU A 118 10.24 -9.01 18.64
C GLU A 118 10.67 -7.78 19.46
N LYS A 119 10.31 -7.80 20.74
CA LYS A 119 10.57 -6.70 21.67
C LYS A 119 11.85 -6.96 22.46
N ILE A 120 12.84 -6.08 22.33
CA ILE A 120 14.09 -6.17 23.07
C ILE A 120 14.01 -5.26 24.31
N LYS A 121 14.28 -5.85 25.47
CA LYS A 121 14.22 -5.18 26.77
C LYS A 121 15.60 -4.74 27.25
N GLU A 122 15.62 -3.74 28.11
CA GLU A 122 16.84 -3.37 28.83
C GLU A 122 17.13 -4.39 29.94
N HIS A 123 18.18 -5.21 29.77
CA HIS A 123 18.56 -6.22 30.76
C HIS A 123 19.36 -5.66 31.96
N LYS A 124 19.72 -4.37 31.93
CA LYS A 124 20.62 -3.76 32.93
C LYS A 124 19.91 -3.12 34.13
N LYS A 125 18.58 -3.01 34.13
CA LYS A 125 17.80 -2.37 35.20
C LYS A 125 16.58 -3.24 35.53
N ALA A 126 16.03 -3.11 36.74
CA ALA A 126 14.78 -3.78 37.16
C ALA A 126 13.53 -3.34 36.36
N THR A 127 13.71 -2.53 35.32
CA THR A 127 12.64 -2.00 34.47
C THR A 127 12.46 -2.88 33.24
N ASN A 128 11.23 -3.34 32.98
CA ASN A 128 10.84 -4.03 31.75
C ASN A 128 10.74 -3.08 30.52
N LYS A 129 11.55 -2.01 30.47
CA LYS A 129 11.48 -1.02 29.40
C LYS A 129 11.94 -1.65 28.10
N ILE A 130 11.14 -1.48 27.05
CA ILE A 130 11.47 -1.91 25.69
C ILE A 130 12.33 -0.81 25.07
N THR A 131 13.55 -1.17 24.68
CA THR A 131 14.55 -0.23 24.13
C THR A 131 14.63 -0.31 22.63
N SER A 132 14.45 -1.51 22.08
CA SER A 132 14.56 -1.78 20.65
C SER A 132 13.51 -2.79 20.19
N ILE A 133 13.32 -2.84 18.88
CA ILE A 133 12.45 -3.80 18.19
C ILE A 133 13.29 -4.48 17.12
N SER A 134 13.31 -5.82 17.10
CA SER A 134 13.85 -6.58 15.98
C SER A 134 12.73 -6.89 15.00
N PHE A 135 12.95 -6.65 13.72
CA PHE A 135 12.03 -6.96 12.64
C PHE A 135 12.61 -8.06 11.78
N SER A 136 11.86 -9.13 11.59
CA SER A 136 12.17 -10.17 10.61
C SER A 136 11.41 -9.86 9.32
N ILE A 137 12.14 -9.59 8.24
CA ILE A 137 11.61 -9.17 6.95
C ILE A 137 11.80 -10.33 5.98
N ASN A 138 10.70 -10.93 5.55
CA ASN A 138 10.71 -11.99 4.55
C ASN A 138 10.01 -11.50 3.31
N LYS A 139 10.53 -11.88 2.13
CA LYS A 139 9.73 -11.78 0.91
C LYS A 139 8.56 -12.74 1.04
N SER A 140 7.35 -12.21 1.08
CA SER A 140 6.15 -13.01 1.15
C SER A 140 6.09 -13.89 -0.10
N LYS A 141 5.89 -15.20 0.09
CA LYS A 141 5.55 -16.10 -1.02
C LYS A 141 4.17 -15.78 -1.61
N GLN A 142 3.36 -14.95 -0.93
CA GLN A 142 2.04 -14.51 -1.36
C GLN A 142 2.07 -13.24 -2.20
N SER A 143 3.01 -13.11 -3.13
CA SER A 143 2.89 -12.15 -4.24
C SER A 143 1.86 -12.65 -5.27
N TYR A 144 0.66 -13.00 -4.80
CA TYR A 144 -0.61 -13.21 -5.50
C TYR A 144 -1.57 -13.87 -4.49
N LYS A 145 -2.69 -13.24 -4.14
CA LYS A 145 -3.79 -14.00 -3.52
C LYS A 145 -4.26 -15.04 -4.55
N PRO A 146 -4.56 -16.29 -4.13
CA PRO A 146 -5.03 -17.31 -5.06
C PRO A 146 -6.21 -16.77 -5.87
N PHE A 147 -6.34 -17.25 -7.11
CA PHE A 147 -7.45 -16.93 -7.99
C PHE A 147 -8.76 -16.88 -7.21
N ASP A 148 -9.40 -15.72 -7.21
CA ASP A 148 -10.68 -15.50 -6.56
C ASP A 148 -11.77 -15.44 -7.63
N ASN A 149 -12.53 -16.51 -7.73
CA ASN A 149 -13.59 -16.64 -8.72
C ASN A 149 -14.66 -15.52 -8.59
N LYS A 150 -14.88 -15.00 -7.38
CA LYS A 150 -15.85 -13.93 -7.17
C LYS A 150 -15.33 -12.61 -7.75
N ILE A 151 -14.04 -12.31 -7.54
CA ILE A 151 -13.39 -11.14 -8.16
C ILE A 151 -13.32 -11.29 -9.67
N TYR A 152 -12.98 -12.48 -10.17
CA TYR A 152 -12.92 -12.75 -11.61
C TYR A 152 -14.27 -12.54 -12.29
N LYS A 153 -15.36 -13.03 -11.69
CA LYS A 153 -16.72 -12.77 -12.18
C LYS A 153 -17.08 -11.28 -12.24
N MET A 154 -16.52 -10.47 -11.35
CA MET A 154 -16.71 -9.01 -11.39
C MET A 154 -15.92 -8.37 -12.55
N LEU A 155 -14.69 -8.83 -12.81
CA LEU A 155 -13.89 -8.39 -13.96
C LEU A 155 -14.59 -8.69 -15.30
N GLU A 156 -15.16 -9.88 -15.45
CA GLU A 156 -15.86 -10.27 -16.68
C GLU A 156 -17.01 -9.31 -17.05
N LEU A 157 -17.60 -8.58 -16.08
CA LEU A 157 -18.67 -7.61 -16.35
C LEU A 157 -18.21 -6.39 -17.16
N ILE A 158 -16.91 -6.10 -17.16
CA ILE A 158 -16.31 -4.89 -17.77
C ILE A 158 -15.08 -5.20 -18.63
N LYS A 159 -14.73 -6.49 -18.80
CA LYS A 159 -13.50 -6.94 -19.47
C LYS A 159 -13.35 -6.41 -20.89
N GLU A 160 -14.43 -6.30 -21.63
CA GLU A 160 -14.43 -5.78 -23.02
C GLU A 160 -14.06 -4.28 -23.10
N LYS A 161 -14.20 -3.56 -21.98
CA LYS A 161 -13.91 -2.12 -21.88
C LYS A 161 -12.54 -1.83 -21.28
N ILE A 162 -11.75 -2.86 -20.99
CA ILE A 162 -10.45 -2.75 -20.31
C ILE A 162 -9.33 -3.22 -21.25
N SER A 163 -8.28 -2.42 -21.35
CA SER A 163 -7.08 -2.73 -22.13
C SER A 163 -6.19 -3.79 -21.46
N ASN A 164 -6.11 -3.81 -20.13
CA ASN A 164 -5.32 -4.77 -19.36
C ASN A 164 -6.09 -5.43 -18.20
N PRO A 165 -6.81 -6.55 -18.46
CA PRO A 165 -7.62 -7.22 -17.44
C PRO A 165 -6.82 -7.76 -16.24
N GLU A 166 -5.54 -8.09 -16.43
CA GLU A 166 -4.68 -8.61 -15.35
C GLU A 166 -4.36 -7.50 -14.32
N GLU A 167 -4.00 -6.31 -14.78
CA GLU A 167 -3.77 -5.14 -13.92
C GLU A 167 -5.05 -4.75 -13.17
N ILE A 168 -6.20 -4.73 -13.84
CA ILE A 168 -7.48 -4.44 -13.19
C ILE A 168 -7.87 -5.51 -12.17
N TYR A 169 -7.66 -6.79 -12.49
CA TYR A 169 -7.87 -7.88 -11.54
C TYR A 169 -7.03 -7.69 -10.28
N HIS A 170 -5.75 -7.36 -10.44
CA HIS A 170 -4.86 -7.08 -9.31
C HIS A 170 -5.38 -5.94 -8.43
N LEU A 171 -5.82 -4.82 -9.04
CA LEU A 171 -6.43 -3.72 -8.30
C LEU A 171 -7.70 -4.15 -7.56
N PHE A 172 -8.54 -4.99 -8.15
CA PHE A 172 -9.73 -5.52 -7.47
C PHE A 172 -9.38 -6.36 -6.24
N VAL A 173 -8.35 -7.21 -6.33
CA VAL A 173 -7.85 -7.98 -5.18
C VAL A 173 -7.45 -7.05 -4.03
N LEU A 174 -6.72 -5.96 -4.34
CA LEU A 174 -6.30 -4.97 -3.33
C LEU A 174 -7.50 -4.22 -2.75
N TYR A 175 -8.45 -3.76 -3.57
CA TYR A 175 -9.63 -3.05 -3.10
C TYR A 175 -10.61 -3.92 -2.31
N VAL A 176 -10.79 -5.20 -2.68
CA VAL A 176 -11.57 -6.15 -1.88
C VAL A 176 -10.95 -6.33 -0.51
N SER A 177 -9.61 -6.41 -0.44
CA SER A 177 -8.89 -6.50 0.83
C SER A 177 -9.08 -5.26 1.69
N LYS A 178 -9.16 -4.07 1.06
CA LYS A 178 -9.31 -2.78 1.76
C LYS A 178 -10.74 -2.44 2.16
N ARG A 179 -11.72 -2.67 1.28
CA ARG A 179 -13.11 -2.16 1.39
C ARG A 179 -14.18 -3.26 1.29
N GLY A 180 -13.78 -4.50 1.02
CA GLY A 180 -14.67 -5.63 0.86
C GLY A 180 -15.33 -5.73 -0.52
N TYR A 181 -15.93 -6.88 -0.78
CA TYR A 181 -16.56 -7.21 -2.07
C TYR A 181 -17.65 -6.25 -2.52
N LYS A 182 -18.53 -5.84 -1.59
CA LYS A 182 -19.68 -4.99 -1.91
C LYS A 182 -19.23 -3.67 -2.52
N TYR A 183 -18.25 -3.02 -1.90
CA TYR A 183 -17.69 -1.77 -2.38
C TYR A 183 -17.19 -1.89 -3.82
N VAL A 184 -16.39 -2.92 -4.13
CA VAL A 184 -15.84 -3.13 -5.47
C VAL A 184 -16.95 -3.39 -6.49
N TYR A 185 -17.93 -4.23 -6.14
CA TYR A 185 -19.06 -4.54 -7.00
C TYR A 185 -19.92 -3.30 -7.34
N ASP A 186 -20.23 -2.48 -6.32
CA ASP A 186 -21.06 -1.28 -6.50
C ASP A 186 -20.36 -0.28 -7.44
N ASN A 187 -19.03 -0.12 -7.31
CA ASN A 187 -18.23 0.74 -8.20
C ASN A 187 -18.17 0.20 -9.65
N ILE A 188 -18.04 -1.12 -9.83
CA ILE A 188 -18.05 -1.74 -11.16
C ILE A 188 -19.39 -1.54 -11.85
N ASN A 189 -20.50 -1.68 -11.13
CA ASN A 189 -21.83 -1.44 -11.68
C ASN A 189 -22.02 0.03 -12.07
N TYR A 190 -21.52 0.96 -11.25
CA TYR A 190 -21.53 2.38 -11.58
C TYR A 190 -20.76 2.65 -12.88
N ALA A 191 -19.52 2.17 -12.96
CA ALA A 191 -18.66 2.23 -14.13
C ALA A 191 -19.32 1.64 -15.39
N LYS A 192 -19.91 0.46 -15.27
CA LYS A 192 -20.57 -0.21 -16.40
C LYS A 192 -21.67 0.64 -17.04
N ASN A 193 -22.43 1.37 -16.20
CA ASN A 193 -23.62 2.11 -16.58
C ASN A 193 -23.34 3.58 -16.96
N SER A 194 -22.12 4.10 -16.78
CA SER A 194 -21.79 5.45 -17.25
C SER A 194 -21.53 5.45 -18.76
N GLU A 195 -22.14 6.39 -19.47
CA GLU A 195 -22.02 6.55 -20.93
C GLU A 195 -20.57 6.80 -21.38
N ASP A 196 -19.72 7.37 -20.52
CA ASP A 196 -18.31 7.71 -20.77
C ASP A 196 -17.32 6.54 -20.60
N PHE A 197 -17.80 5.31 -20.44
CA PHE A 197 -16.92 4.13 -20.39
C PHE A 197 -16.48 3.71 -21.80
N GLU A 198 -15.87 4.65 -22.53
CA GLU A 198 -15.04 4.34 -23.70
C GLU A 198 -13.75 3.65 -23.22
N LYS A 199 -13.18 2.77 -24.06
CA LYS A 199 -12.06 1.86 -23.72
C LYS A 199 -11.00 2.53 -22.84
N ILE A 200 -10.85 2.03 -21.61
CA ILE A 200 -9.80 2.40 -20.65
C ILE A 200 -8.56 1.55 -20.87
#